data_AF-A0A0J1B9F2-F1
#
_entry.id   AF-A0A0J1B9F2-F1
#
_cell.length_a   1.000
_cell.length_b   1.000
_cell.length_c   1.000
_cell.angle_alpha   90.00
_cell.angle_beta   90.00
_cell.angle_gamma   90.00
#
_symmetry.space_group_name_H-M   'P 1'
#
loop_
_entity.id
_entity.type
_entity.pdbx_description
1 polymer ?
#
loop_
_entity_poly.entity_id
_entity_poly.type
_entity_poly.pdbx_seq_one_letter_code
_entity_poly.pdbx_strand_id
1 'polypeptide(L)'
;MIELVVAASIMIALMSVVTSLTFRIHGVWQDTNQQRLATWAVSSELERITSLPTDEIATALDQLQASAELQNMLPEPEWSGEFLDDELGPRVALRLNWKRRHPGIPLELVGWVLSTDTEEETSP
;
A
#
# COMPACT_ATOMS: atom_id res chain seq x y z
N MET A 1 25.78 -14.64 48.26
CA MET A 1 26.65 -14.43 47.07
C MET A 1 26.17 -15.25 45.88
N ILE A 2 26.09 -16.59 45.96
CA ILE A 2 25.58 -17.44 44.86
C ILE A 2 24.15 -17.07 44.43
N GLU A 3 23.25 -16.87 45.38
CA GLU A 3 21.86 -16.48 45.11
C GLU A 3 21.76 -15.16 44.30
N LEU A 4 22.65 -14.21 44.59
CA LEU A 4 22.71 -12.92 43.89
C LEU A 4 23.19 -13.10 42.44
N VAL A 5 24.17 -13.99 42.22
CA VAL A 5 24.67 -14.33 40.89
C VAL A 5 23.59 -15.08 40.08
N VAL A 6 22.89 -16.02 40.72
CA VAL A 6 21.78 -16.76 40.09
C VAL A 6 20.66 -15.81 39.70
N ALA A 7 20.21 -14.94 40.61
CA ALA A 7 19.19 -13.94 40.31
C ALA A 7 19.60 -12.99 39.17
N ALA A 8 20.85 -12.51 39.17
CA ALA A 8 21.37 -11.66 38.11
C ALA A 8 21.41 -12.40 36.75
N SER A 9 21.82 -13.67 36.73
CA SER A 9 21.85 -14.47 35.49
C SER A 9 20.45 -14.69 34.91
N ILE A 10 19.46 -14.96 35.76
CA ILE A 10 18.05 -15.10 35.35
C ILE A 10 17.55 -13.76 34.80
N MET A 11 17.85 -12.65 35.45
CA MET A 11 17.44 -11.33 35.00
C MET A 11 18.02 -10.99 33.62
N ILE A 12 19.32 -11.25 33.39
CA ILE A 12 19.97 -11.01 32.10
C ILE A 12 19.35 -11.90 31.01
N ALA A 13 19.09 -13.17 31.32
CA ALA A 13 18.42 -14.09 30.39
C ALA A 13 17.02 -13.58 30.01
N LEU A 14 16.23 -13.14 31.00
CA LEU A 14 14.90 -12.58 30.78
C LEU A 14 14.94 -11.30 29.94
N MET A 15 15.86 -10.37 30.24
CA MET A 15 16.02 -9.15 29.45
C MET A 15 16.35 -9.47 27.99
N SER A 16 17.22 -10.45 27.74
CA SER A 16 17.58 -10.86 26.38
C SER A 16 16.36 -11.39 25.59
N VAL A 17 15.52 -12.20 26.23
CA VAL A 17 14.27 -12.71 25.63
C VAL A 17 13.30 -11.57 25.34
N VAL A 18 13.07 -10.70 26.32
CA VAL A 18 12.15 -9.55 26.18
C VAL A 18 12.62 -8.62 25.05
N THR A 19 13.90 -8.27 25.02
CA THR A 19 14.46 -7.43 23.96
C THR A 19 14.27 -8.06 22.59
N SER A 20 14.56 -9.36 22.43
CA SER A 20 14.34 -10.07 21.15
C SER A 20 12.86 -10.02 20.72
N LEU A 21 11.94 -10.20 21.67
CA LEU A 21 10.51 -10.15 21.41
C LEU A 21 10.05 -8.74 21.00
N THR A 22 10.53 -7.70 21.67
CA THR A 22 10.23 -6.30 21.33
C THR A 22 10.63 -5.97 19.90
N PHE A 23 11.83 -6.37 19.45
CA PHE A 23 12.26 -6.16 18.07
C PHE A 23 11.38 -6.88 17.05
N ARG A 24 10.93 -8.10 17.37
CA ARG A 24 10.02 -8.85 16.50
C ARG A 24 8.64 -8.18 16.40
N ILE A 25 8.07 -7.76 17.52
CA ILE A 25 6.77 -7.07 17.56
C ILE A 25 6.85 -5.76 16.78
N HIS A 26 7.93 -5.00 16.96
CA HIS A 26 8.12 -3.75 16.23
C HIS A 26 8.12 -3.97 14.71
N GLY A 27 8.82 -5.00 14.23
CA GLY A 27 8.83 -5.35 12.80
C GLY A 27 7.44 -5.68 12.26
N VAL A 28 6.66 -6.50 12.97
CA VAL A 28 5.29 -6.86 12.56
C VAL A 28 4.38 -5.62 12.52
N TRP A 29 4.52 -4.74 13.50
CA TRP A 29 3.74 -3.50 13.54
C TRP A 29 4.10 -2.56 12.38
N GLN A 30 5.39 -2.44 12.08
CA GLN A 30 5.87 -1.68 10.92
C GLN A 30 5.31 -2.24 9.60
N ASP A 31 5.41 -3.55 9.38
CA ASP A 31 4.90 -4.20 8.17
C ASP A 31 3.38 -3.98 8.01
N THR A 32 2.64 -4.11 9.12
CA THR A 32 1.18 -3.88 9.13
C THR A 32 0.85 -2.42 8.80
N ASN A 33 1.61 -1.47 9.36
CA ASN A 33 1.40 -0.05 9.11
C ASN A 33 1.68 0.31 7.65
N GLN A 34 2.77 -0.23 7.07
CA GLN A 34 3.09 -0.03 5.66
C GLN A 34 2.01 -0.61 4.74
N GLN A 35 1.50 -1.80 5.05
CA GLN A 35 0.42 -2.40 4.28
C GLN A 35 -0.85 -1.55 4.33
N ARG A 36 -1.24 -1.05 5.51
CA ARG A 36 -2.42 -0.19 5.68
C ARG A 36 -2.28 1.12 4.90
N LEU A 37 -1.11 1.74 4.96
CA LEU A 37 -0.82 2.96 4.22
C LEU A 37 -0.87 2.73 2.71
N ALA A 38 -0.26 1.65 2.24
CA ALA A 38 -0.29 1.27 0.83
C ALA A 38 -1.73 1.03 0.35
N THR A 39 -2.55 0.32 1.13
CA THR A 39 -3.97 0.12 0.81
C THR A 39 -4.74 1.42 0.71
N TRP A 40 -4.54 2.33 1.66
CA TRP A 40 -5.17 3.64 1.62
C TRP A 40 -4.71 4.44 0.39
N ALA A 41 -3.42 4.45 0.10
CA ALA A 41 -2.87 5.17 -1.05
C ALA A 41 -3.39 4.62 -2.38
N VAL A 42 -3.35 3.30 -2.59
CA VAL A 42 -3.88 2.67 -3.82
C VAL A 42 -5.37 2.94 -3.94
N SER A 43 -6.13 2.81 -2.85
CA SER A 43 -7.57 3.07 -2.88
C SER A 43 -7.89 4.52 -3.25
N SER A 44 -7.20 5.49 -2.64
CA SER A 44 -7.41 6.91 -2.89
C SER A 44 -7.02 7.29 -4.31
N GLU A 45 -5.91 6.75 -4.80
CA GLU A 45 -5.41 7.05 -6.14
C GLU A 45 -6.28 6.38 -7.22
N LEU A 46 -6.73 5.16 -6.95
CA LEU A 46 -7.70 4.47 -7.80
C LEU A 46 -9.01 5.25 -7.88
N GLU A 47 -9.58 5.69 -6.76
CA GLU A 47 -10.79 6.52 -6.74
C GLU A 47 -10.61 7.79 -7.57
N ARG A 48 -9.49 8.50 -7.38
CA ARG A 48 -9.13 9.68 -8.16
C ARG A 48 -9.11 9.37 -9.66
N ILE A 49 -8.42 8.31 -10.09
CA ILE A 49 -8.27 7.96 -11.51
C ILE A 49 -9.61 7.50 -12.11
N THR A 50 -10.39 6.68 -11.39
CA THR A 50 -11.69 6.18 -11.88
C THR A 50 -12.76 7.26 -11.98
N SER A 51 -12.54 8.42 -11.36
CA SER A 51 -13.41 9.60 -11.47
C SER A 51 -13.07 10.51 -12.67
N LEU A 52 -11.96 10.25 -13.36
CA LEU A 52 -11.54 11.02 -14.53
C LEU A 52 -12.31 10.56 -15.78
N PRO A 53 -12.48 11.45 -16.77
CA PRO A 53 -12.89 11.08 -18.12
C PRO A 53 -11.97 10.01 -18.72
N THR A 54 -12.54 9.06 -19.47
CA THR A 54 -11.81 7.89 -20.00
C THR A 54 -10.59 8.26 -20.84
N ASP A 55 -10.64 9.38 -21.55
CA ASP A 55 -9.55 9.94 -22.35
C ASP A 55 -8.39 10.50 -21.52
N GLU A 56 -8.65 10.90 -20.28
CA GLU A 56 -7.63 11.41 -19.34
C GLU A 56 -6.97 10.31 -18.51
N ILE A 57 -7.60 9.14 -18.38
CA ILE A 57 -7.14 8.03 -17.52
C ILE A 57 -5.75 7.55 -17.93
N ALA A 58 -5.50 7.32 -19.21
CA ALA A 58 -4.20 6.85 -19.69
C ALA A 58 -3.07 7.84 -19.33
N THR A 59 -3.33 9.15 -19.51
CA THR A 59 -2.39 10.21 -19.14
C THR A 59 -2.16 10.25 -17.64
N ALA A 60 -3.20 10.09 -16.83
CA ALA A 60 -3.08 10.06 -15.38
C ALA A 60 -2.27 8.85 -14.89
N LEU A 61 -2.40 7.69 -15.56
CA LEU A 61 -1.62 6.49 -15.25
C LEU A 61 -0.12 6.69 -15.59
N ASP A 62 0.20 7.35 -16.70
CA ASP A 62 1.59 7.65 -17.09
C ASP A 62 2.26 8.67 -16.14
N GLN A 63 1.46 9.52 -15.49
CA GLN A 63 1.94 10.55 -14.56
C GLN A 63 1.96 10.10 -13.10
N LEU A 64 1.66 8.82 -12.81
CA LEU A 64 1.70 8.27 -11.45
C LEU A 64 3.08 8.43 -10.83
N GLN A 65 3.16 9.23 -9.77
CA GLN A 65 4.36 9.38 -8.96
C GLN A 65 4.01 9.31 -7.49
N ALA A 66 4.88 8.67 -6.72
CA ALA A 66 4.74 8.63 -5.28
C ALA A 66 4.91 10.04 -4.69
N SER A 67 3.94 10.47 -3.89
CA SER A 67 4.05 11.74 -3.15
C SER A 67 5.24 11.70 -2.17
N ALA A 68 5.76 12.88 -1.80
CA ALA A 68 6.85 12.99 -0.84
C ALA A 68 6.51 12.32 0.52
N GLU A 69 5.24 12.40 0.92
CA GLU A 69 4.72 11.75 2.13
C GLU A 69 4.79 10.23 2.00
N LEU A 70 4.39 9.67 0.86
CA LEU A 70 4.44 8.24 0.60
C LEU A 70 5.89 7.73 0.55
N GLN A 71 6.81 8.49 -0.05
CA GLN A 71 8.24 8.18 -0.10
C GLN A 71 8.91 8.19 1.29
N ASN A 72 8.41 9.02 2.21
CA ASN A 72 8.92 9.07 3.59
C ASN A 72 8.45 7.88 4.44
N MET A 73 7.30 7.29 4.10
CA MET A 73 6.69 6.21 4.89
C MET A 73 6.89 4.81 4.30
N LEU A 74 6.94 4.72 2.97
CA LEU A 74 7.22 3.49 2.22
C LEU A 74 8.62 3.58 1.61
N PRO A 75 9.48 2.57 1.84
CA PRO A 75 10.81 2.54 1.24
C PRO A 75 10.73 2.20 -0.25
N GLU A 76 11.23 3.10 -1.11
CA GLU A 76 11.28 2.90 -2.57
C GLU A 76 9.91 2.50 -3.17
N PRO A 77 8.87 3.37 -3.06
CA PRO A 77 7.54 3.05 -3.58
C PRO A 77 7.49 3.19 -5.11
N GLU A 78 6.94 2.18 -5.76
CA GLU A 78 6.82 2.10 -7.22
C GLU A 78 5.36 1.85 -7.61
N TRP A 79 4.81 2.75 -8.43
CA TRP A 79 3.48 2.62 -9.00
C TRP A 79 3.55 1.93 -10.36
N SER A 80 2.53 1.14 -10.66
CA SER A 80 2.26 0.68 -12.01
C SER A 80 0.75 0.60 -12.19
N GLY A 81 0.24 1.06 -13.32
CA GLY A 81 -1.19 1.06 -13.61
C GLY A 81 -1.47 0.59 -15.02
N GLU A 82 -2.65 0.01 -15.22
CA GLU A 82 -3.11 -0.50 -16.52
C GLU A 82 -4.59 -0.19 -16.69
N PHE A 83 -4.94 0.45 -17.81
CA PHE A 83 -6.32 0.62 -18.23
C PHE A 83 -6.75 -0.61 -19.03
N LEU A 84 -7.87 -1.22 -18.62
CA LEU A 84 -8.41 -2.43 -19.19
C LEU A 84 -9.81 -2.11 -19.71
N ASP A 85 -10.01 -2.26 -21.02
CA ASP A 85 -11.31 -2.14 -21.67
C ASP A 85 -11.65 -3.52 -22.25
N ASP A 86 -12.42 -4.31 -21.50
CA ASP A 86 -12.82 -5.66 -21.89
C ASP A 86 -14.35 -5.82 -21.91
N GLU A 87 -14.83 -7.03 -22.20
CA GLU A 87 -16.27 -7.33 -22.30
C GLU A 87 -17.08 -6.99 -21.03
N LEU A 88 -16.41 -6.81 -19.89
CA LEU A 88 -17.04 -6.47 -18.62
C LEU A 88 -17.13 -4.94 -18.41
N GLY A 89 -16.47 -4.14 -19.26
CA GLY A 89 -16.47 -2.68 -19.23
C GLY A 89 -15.11 -2.06 -18.85
N PRO A 90 -15.02 -0.72 -18.88
CA PRO A 90 -13.77 -0.01 -18.61
C PRO A 90 -13.40 -0.08 -17.13
N ARG A 91 -12.17 -0.52 -16.85
CA ARG A 91 -11.62 -0.64 -15.50
C ARG A 91 -10.15 -0.24 -15.46
N VAL A 92 -9.69 0.15 -14.28
CA VAL A 92 -8.30 0.53 -14.00
C VAL A 92 -7.75 -0.45 -12.98
N ALA A 93 -6.64 -1.11 -13.32
CA ALA A 93 -5.85 -1.89 -12.38
C ALA A 93 -4.67 -1.04 -11.91
N LEU A 94 -4.58 -0.80 -10.61
CA LEU A 94 -3.51 -0.02 -10.01
C LEU A 94 -2.72 -0.89 -9.03
N ARG A 95 -1.39 -0.88 -9.17
CA ARG A 95 -0.47 -1.64 -8.32
C ARG A 95 0.54 -0.72 -7.65
N LEU A 96 0.82 -1.01 -6.39
CA LEU A 96 1.86 -0.37 -5.61
C LEU A 96 2.82 -1.42 -5.04
N ASN A 97 4.09 -1.28 -5.40
CA ASN A 97 5.19 -2.05 -4.85
C ASN A 97 6.07 -1.18 -3.97
N TRP A 98 6.75 -1.79 -3.00
CA TRP A 98 7.74 -1.11 -2.17
C TRP A 98 8.72 -2.14 -1.61
N LYS A 99 9.86 -1.65 -1.14
CA LYS A 99 10.93 -2.49 -0.58
C LYS A 99 10.58 -3.04 0.79
N ARG A 100 9.90 -4.18 0.80
CA ARG A 100 9.52 -4.90 2.03
C ARG A 100 10.68 -5.70 2.60
N ARG A 101 10.63 -5.96 3.91
CA ARG A 101 11.53 -6.91 4.59
C ARG A 101 11.44 -8.33 4.00
N HIS A 102 10.22 -8.72 3.61
CA HIS A 102 9.95 -9.98 2.95
C HIS A 102 9.37 -9.68 1.56
N PRO A 103 10.03 -10.09 0.46
CA PRO A 103 9.51 -9.87 -0.88
C PRO A 103 8.18 -10.60 -1.04
N GLY A 104 7.20 -9.91 -1.59
CA GLY A 104 5.83 -10.40 -1.75
C GLY A 104 5.22 -9.86 -3.03
N ILE A 105 3.95 -10.19 -3.24
CA ILE A 105 3.20 -9.71 -4.40
C ILE A 105 2.90 -8.21 -4.20
N PRO A 106 3.05 -7.37 -5.24
CA PRO A 106 2.60 -5.99 -5.22
C PRO A 106 1.14 -5.90 -4.77
N LEU A 107 0.80 -4.82 -4.07
CA LEU A 107 -0.59 -4.59 -3.72
C LEU A 107 -1.32 -4.13 -4.98
N GLU A 108 -2.35 -4.86 -5.40
CA GLU A 108 -3.15 -4.58 -6.59
C GLU A 108 -4.60 -4.35 -6.20
N LEU A 109 -5.20 -3.25 -6.70
CA LEU A 109 -6.63 -2.99 -6.64
C LEU A 109 -7.14 -2.65 -8.03
N VAL A 110 -8.37 -3.08 -8.31
CA VAL A 110 -9.05 -2.82 -9.58
C VAL A 110 -10.33 -2.04 -9.31
N GLY A 111 -10.55 -0.97 -10.07
CA GLY A 111 -11.72 -0.11 -9.97
C GLY A 111 -12.40 0.05 -11.31
N TRP A 112 -13.73 0.08 -11.31
CA TRP A 112 -14.52 0.36 -12.51
C TRP A 112 -14.55 1.86 -12.79
N VAL A 113 -14.42 2.24 -14.04
CA VAL A 113 -14.57 3.64 -14.45
C VAL A 113 -16.06 3.97 -14.50
N LEU A 114 -16.45 5.03 -13.80
CA LEU A 114 -17.81 5.55 -13.91
C LEU A 114 -17.89 6.36 -15.19
N SER A 115 -18.59 5.86 -16.21
CA SER A 115 -18.87 6.65 -17.42
C SER A 115 -19.63 7.92 -17.03
N THR A 116 -18.94 9.06 -16.98
CA THR A 116 -19.58 10.38 -16.80
C THR A 116 -20.24 10.88 -18.09
N ASP A 117 -20.08 10.15 -19.20
CA ASP A 117 -20.88 10.31 -20.42
C ASP A 117 -22.30 9.76 -20.18
N THR A 118 -23.03 10.42 -19.28
CA THR A 118 -24.49 10.43 -19.40
C THR A 118 -24.77 11.35 -20.58
N GLU A 119 -25.08 10.72 -21.72
CA GLU A 119 -25.71 11.37 -22.85
C GLU A 119 -26.76 12.35 -22.33
N GLU A 120 -26.58 13.63 -22.63
CA GLU A 120 -27.67 14.60 -22.65
C GLU A 120 -28.73 14.04 -23.62
N GLU A 121 -29.67 13.23 -23.12
CA GLU A 121 -30.92 12.93 -23.81
C GLU A 121 -31.73 14.23 -23.85
N THR A 122 -31.36 15.11 -24.79
CA THR A 122 -32.26 16.07 -25.38
C THR A 122 -33.42 15.28 -25.97
N SER A 123 -34.57 15.31 -25.29
CA SER A 123 -35.84 14.87 -25.87
C SER A 123 -36.75 16.10 -26.08
N PRO A 124 -37.50 16.14 -27.20
CA PRO A 124 -38.05 17.35 -27.83
C PRO A 124 -39.32 17.94 -27.20
#